data_AF-A0A926S104-F1
#
_entry.id   AF-A0A926S104-F1
#
_cell.length_a   1.000
_cell.length_b   1.000
_cell.length_c   1.000
_cell.angle_alpha   90.00
_cell.angle_beta   90.00
_cell.angle_gamma   90.00
#
_symmetry.space_group_name_H-M   'P 1'
#
loop_
_entity.id
_entity.type
_entity.pdbx_description
1 polymer ?
#
loop_
_entity_poly.entity_id
_entity_poly.type
_entity_poly.pdbx_seq_one_letter_code
_entity_poly.pdbx_strand_id
1 'polypeptide(L)'
;MKYKISLAGFILIPLLLIGYILFFVVSVSKLLVKQEGTIVAYSKTSAGARSAREDAFKLKEHPQLTYKRSYEGLSRFITPVIREKVYAPPPANVNADLYYLHPNLRPEAERKVVFFTTWSAVTTVQKENSNIPYLYLRFKSNNYSPFMLFLHVFLFTQSVYKIGLVTFISFMLFIACFLQSATLYEHNVLFKSYAIFMLILHILIFFL
;
A
#
# COMPACT_ATOMS: atom_id res chain seq x y z
N MET A 1 -34.93 13.92 -19.89
CA MET A 1 -34.04 14.54 -18.88
C MET A 1 -33.33 13.50 -18.00
N LYS A 2 -34.05 12.55 -17.39
CA LYS A 2 -33.50 11.49 -16.52
C LYS A 2 -32.30 10.74 -17.12
N TYR A 3 -32.40 10.27 -18.38
CA TYR A 3 -31.30 9.55 -19.05
C TYR A 3 -30.04 10.37 -19.33
N LYS A 4 -30.16 11.69 -19.53
CA LYS A 4 -29.00 12.57 -19.70
C LYS A 4 -28.22 12.70 -18.40
N ILE A 5 -28.93 12.73 -17.27
CA ILE A 5 -28.35 12.77 -15.92
C ILE A 5 -27.67 11.43 -15.61
N SER A 6 -28.30 10.30 -15.92
CA SER A 6 -27.70 8.97 -15.72
C SER A 6 -26.44 8.76 -16.57
N LEU A 7 -26.45 9.22 -17.83
CA LEU A 7 -25.28 9.16 -18.71
C LEU A 7 -24.14 10.06 -18.18
N ALA A 8 -24.46 11.27 -17.69
CA ALA A 8 -23.48 12.13 -17.06
C ALA A 8 -22.89 11.48 -15.80
N GLY A 9 -23.72 10.88 -14.95
CA GLY A 9 -23.28 10.15 -13.76
C GLY A 9 -22.37 8.96 -14.09
N PHE A 10 -22.69 8.19 -15.13
CA PHE A 10 -21.89 7.06 -15.60
C PHE A 10 -20.44 7.45 -15.96
N ILE A 11 -20.24 8.67 -16.47
CA ILE A 11 -18.90 9.19 -16.79
C ILE A 11 -18.28 9.90 -15.58
N LEU A 12 -19.06 10.75 -14.89
CA LEU A 12 -18.54 11.62 -13.83
C LEU A 12 -18.20 10.87 -12.55
N ILE A 13 -18.97 9.85 -12.16
CA ILE A 13 -18.76 9.14 -10.89
C ILE A 13 -17.36 8.49 -10.82
N PRO A 14 -16.90 7.72 -11.83
CA PRO A 14 -15.54 7.17 -11.82
C PRO A 14 -14.47 8.26 -11.85
N LEU A 15 -14.68 9.34 -12.61
CA LEU A 15 -13.72 10.47 -12.67
C LEU A 15 -13.58 11.17 -11.33
N LEU A 16 -14.69 11.41 -10.62
CA LEU A 16 -14.68 11.99 -9.28
C LEU A 16 -13.99 11.06 -8.27
N LEU A 17 -14.21 9.74 -8.36
CA LEU A 17 -13.50 8.76 -7.53
C LEU A 17 -11.99 8.82 -7.76
N ILE A 18 -11.55 8.81 -9.03
CA ILE A 18 -10.12 8.88 -9.37
C ILE A 18 -9.53 10.21 -8.89
N GLY A 19 -10.21 11.33 -9.13
CA GLY A 19 -9.78 12.65 -8.66
C GLY A 19 -9.67 12.73 -7.13
N TYR A 20 -10.64 12.15 -6.42
CA TYR A 20 -10.63 12.04 -4.96
C TYR A 20 -9.42 11.24 -4.46
N ILE A 21 -9.16 10.06 -5.04
CA ILE A 21 -8.00 9.22 -4.68
C ILE A 21 -6.69 9.96 -4.95
N LEU A 22 -6.55 10.55 -6.14
CA LEU A 22 -5.33 11.28 -6.52
C LEU A 22 -5.08 12.47 -5.60
N PHE A 23 -6.14 13.20 -5.20
CA PHE A 23 -6.01 14.32 -4.26
C PHE A 23 -5.39 13.87 -2.93
N PHE A 24 -5.85 12.76 -2.34
CA PHE A 24 -5.27 12.24 -1.10
C PHE A 24 -3.86 11.70 -1.28
N VAL A 25 -3.59 10.98 -2.37
CA VAL A 25 -2.25 10.47 -2.67
C VAL A 25 -1.24 11.61 -2.81
N VAL A 26 -1.59 12.67 -3.55
CA VAL A 26 -0.74 13.86 -3.70
C VAL A 26 -0.56 14.58 -2.36
N SER A 27 -1.63 14.72 -1.58
CA SER A 27 -1.58 15.36 -0.27
C SER A 27 -0.65 14.63 0.70
N VAL A 28 -0.73 13.31 0.76
CA VAL A 28 0.19 12.49 1.58
C VAL A 28 1.62 12.56 1.03
N SER A 29 1.80 12.52 -0.30
CA SER A 29 3.12 12.57 -0.94
C SER A 29 3.90 13.85 -0.56
N LYS A 30 3.21 14.98 -0.42
CA LYS A 30 3.81 16.26 0.00
C LYS A 30 4.31 16.25 1.45
N LEU A 31 3.77 15.37 2.29
CA LEU A 31 4.14 15.25 3.70
C LEU A 31 5.23 14.19 3.94
N LEU A 32 5.74 13.56 2.89
CA LEU A 32 6.74 12.51 3.01
C LEU A 32 8.12 13.08 3.30
N VAL A 33 8.75 12.53 4.33
CA VAL A 33 10.12 12.78 4.72
C VAL A 33 10.93 11.53 4.41
N LYS A 34 11.99 11.68 3.63
CA LYS A 34 12.92 10.61 3.33
C LYS A 34 13.76 10.30 4.58
N GLN A 35 13.88 9.02 4.90
CA GLN A 35 14.68 8.47 5.99
C GLN A 35 15.67 7.45 5.44
N GLU A 36 16.82 7.33 6.08
CA GLU A 36 17.84 6.35 5.73
C GLU A 36 18.47 5.76 6.98
N GLY A 37 18.90 4.51 6.91
CA GLY A 37 19.59 3.86 8.03
C GLY A 37 19.93 2.41 7.75
N THR A 38 20.39 1.71 8.79
CA THR A 38 20.84 0.32 8.71
C THR A 38 19.92 -0.56 9.55
N ILE A 39 19.21 -1.51 8.90
CA ILE A 39 18.26 -2.38 9.62
C ILE A 39 19.01 -3.34 10.54
N VAL A 40 18.71 -3.33 11.84
CA VAL A 40 19.30 -4.25 12.85
C VAL A 40 18.37 -5.36 13.29
N ALA A 41 17.06 -5.21 13.07
CA ALA A 41 16.07 -6.24 13.33
C ALA A 41 14.91 -6.08 12.37
N TYR A 42 14.35 -7.19 11.92
CA TYR A 42 13.12 -7.25 11.13
C TYR A 42 12.23 -8.38 11.65
N SER A 43 10.95 -8.08 11.84
CA SER A 43 9.93 -9.06 12.17
C SER A 43 8.77 -8.96 11.19
N LYS A 44 8.16 -10.12 10.93
CA LYS A 44 6.92 -10.26 10.18
C LYS A 44 5.93 -10.98 11.07
N THR A 45 4.80 -10.36 11.34
CA THR A 45 3.65 -10.97 12.02
C THR A 45 2.54 -11.17 11.00
N SER A 46 2.08 -12.42 10.84
CA SER A 46 0.92 -12.75 10.03
C SER A 46 0.22 -13.95 10.66
N ALA A 47 -1.03 -13.76 11.08
CA ALA A 47 -1.86 -14.78 11.71
C ALA A 47 -2.65 -15.64 10.68
N GLY A 48 -2.12 -15.78 9.46
CA GLY A 48 -2.70 -16.60 8.39
C GLY A 48 -3.38 -15.81 7.27
N ALA A 49 -4.02 -16.56 6.35
CA ALA A 49 -4.46 -16.08 5.04
C ALA A 49 -5.45 -14.91 5.05
N ARG A 50 -6.22 -14.72 6.14
CA ARG A 50 -7.22 -13.64 6.29
C ARG A 50 -6.74 -12.46 7.14
N SER A 51 -5.68 -12.64 7.93
CA SER A 51 -5.16 -11.61 8.84
C SER A 51 -4.26 -10.62 8.10
N ALA A 52 -4.15 -9.37 8.58
CA ALA A 52 -3.18 -8.43 8.03
C ALA A 52 -1.74 -8.96 8.20
N ARG A 53 -0.88 -8.66 7.23
CA ARG A 53 0.56 -8.91 7.34
C ARG A 53 1.22 -7.65 7.87
N GLU A 54 1.82 -7.74 9.04
CA GLU A 54 2.57 -6.64 9.64
C GLU A 54 4.07 -6.88 9.47
N ASP A 55 4.74 -5.92 8.86
CA ASP A 55 6.18 -5.88 8.72
C ASP A 55 6.73 -4.79 9.62
N ALA A 56 7.69 -5.13 10.48
CA ALA A 56 8.34 -4.23 11.41
C ALA A 56 9.85 -4.30 11.32
N PHE A 57 10.55 -3.18 11.50
CA PHE A 57 12.00 -3.14 11.58
C PHE A 57 12.53 -2.08 12.54
N LYS A 58 13.77 -2.26 12.98
CA LYS A 58 14.53 -1.29 13.79
C LYS A 58 15.81 -0.89 13.07
N LEU A 59 16.28 0.33 13.32
CA LEU A 59 17.51 0.89 12.75
C LEU A 59 18.61 0.98 13.80
N LYS A 60 19.87 0.90 13.36
CA LYS A 60 21.05 1.12 14.20
C LYS A 60 21.12 2.56 14.71
N GLU A 61 20.74 3.50 13.87
CA GLU A 61 20.80 4.95 14.10
C GLU A 61 19.70 5.42 15.07
N HIS A 62 18.59 4.68 15.13
CA HIS A 62 17.44 4.96 15.99
C HIS A 62 16.93 3.67 16.66
N PRO A 63 17.71 3.07 17.59
CA PRO A 63 17.43 1.75 18.16
C PRO A 63 16.13 1.68 18.97
N GLN A 64 15.69 2.81 19.52
CA GLN A 64 14.45 2.96 20.30
C GLN A 64 13.19 3.00 19.44
N LEU A 65 13.31 3.26 18.13
CA LEU A 65 12.16 3.41 17.23
C LEU A 65 11.89 2.09 16.50
N THR A 66 10.60 1.75 16.40
CA THR A 66 10.16 0.62 15.59
C THR A 66 9.33 1.13 14.42
N TYR A 67 9.82 0.90 13.21
CA TYR A 67 9.10 1.24 11.99
C TYR A 67 8.18 0.09 11.62
N LYS A 68 6.88 0.35 11.47
CA LYS A 68 5.87 -0.69 11.23
C LYS A 68 5.02 -0.37 10.02
N ARG A 69 4.54 -1.41 9.35
CA ARG A 69 3.53 -1.30 8.29
C ARG A 69 2.65 -2.53 8.25
N SER A 70 1.35 -2.30 8.15
CA SER A 70 0.35 -3.35 7.90
C SER A 70 0.01 -3.40 6.40
N TYR A 71 -0.15 -4.62 5.88
CA TYR A 71 -0.58 -4.92 4.52
C TYR A 71 -1.81 -5.83 4.56
N GLU A 72 -2.87 -5.39 3.90
CA GLU A 72 -4.17 -6.08 3.82
C GLU A 72 -4.52 -6.43 2.37
N GLY A 73 -5.56 -7.23 2.15
CA GLY A 73 -6.03 -7.56 0.80
C GLY A 73 -4.95 -8.12 -0.13
N LEU A 74 -4.91 -7.64 -1.37
CA LEU A 74 -3.91 -8.03 -2.37
C LEU A 74 -2.51 -7.48 -2.07
N SER A 75 -2.42 -6.36 -1.35
CA SER A 75 -1.13 -5.70 -1.02
C SER A 75 -0.15 -6.62 -0.27
N ARG A 76 -0.66 -7.61 0.47
CA ARG A 76 0.14 -8.61 1.18
C ARG A 76 0.95 -9.53 0.27
N PHE A 77 0.49 -9.76 -0.96
CA PHE A 77 1.10 -10.71 -1.89
C PHE A 77 2.10 -10.03 -2.81
N ILE A 78 1.82 -8.78 -3.19
CA ILE A 78 2.69 -8.00 -4.06
C ILE A 78 3.89 -7.38 -3.32
N THR A 79 3.79 -7.19 -2.01
CA THR A 79 4.88 -6.60 -1.23
C THR A 79 5.91 -7.68 -0.87
N PRO A 80 7.19 -7.53 -1.26
CA PRO A 80 8.21 -8.54 -0.94
C PRO A 80 8.47 -8.63 0.55
N VAL A 81 8.77 -9.84 1.03
CA VAL A 81 9.29 -10.05 2.39
C VAL A 81 10.79 -9.77 2.35
N ILE A 82 11.27 -8.88 3.20
CA ILE A 82 12.67 -8.44 3.16
C ILE A 82 13.59 -9.20 4.13
N ARG A 83 13.07 -10.18 4.87
CA ARG A 83 13.79 -10.96 5.90
C ARG A 83 15.13 -11.50 5.38
N GLU A 84 15.11 -12.11 4.20
CA GLU A 84 16.30 -12.73 3.58
C GLU A 84 17.38 -11.74 3.16
N LYS A 85 17.01 -10.46 3.02
CA LYS A 85 17.95 -9.36 2.76
C LYS A 85 18.51 -8.75 4.06
N VAL A 86 17.95 -9.11 5.21
CA VAL A 86 18.41 -8.66 6.54
C VAL A 86 19.24 -9.74 7.23
N TYR A 87 18.80 -10.99 7.16
CA TYR A 87 19.44 -12.11 7.84
C TYR A 87 20.20 -13.00 6.86
N ALA A 88 21.33 -13.54 7.31
CA ALA A 88 22.08 -14.55 6.57
C ALA A 88 21.31 -15.88 6.58
N PRO A 89 21.46 -16.74 5.57
CA PRO A 89 20.92 -18.10 5.63
C PRO A 89 21.56 -18.91 6.77
N PRO A 90 20.87 -19.93 7.30
CA PRO A 90 21.46 -20.81 8.30
C PRO A 90 22.72 -21.49 7.73
N PRO A 91 23.81 -21.61 8.50
CA PRO A 91 24.96 -22.43 8.12
C PRO A 91 24.54 -23.90 7.92
N ALA A 92 25.24 -24.63 7.05
CA ALA A 92 24.87 -26.00 6.66
C ALA A 92 24.70 -26.99 7.83
N ASN A 93 25.37 -26.73 8.96
CA ASN A 93 25.39 -27.63 10.12
C ASN A 93 24.43 -27.19 11.25
N VAL A 94 23.59 -26.18 11.03
CA VAL A 94 22.67 -25.64 12.04
C VAL A 94 21.23 -25.96 11.65
N ASN A 95 20.45 -26.49 12.59
CA ASN A 95 19.02 -26.68 12.39
C ASN A 95 18.35 -25.31 12.12
N ALA A 96 17.64 -25.21 11.00
CA ALA A 96 16.99 -23.97 10.56
C ALA A 96 16.00 -23.43 11.60
N ASP A 97 15.25 -24.30 12.30
CA ASP A 97 14.24 -23.90 13.27
C ASP A 97 14.87 -23.20 14.48
N LEU A 98 16.02 -23.70 14.95
CA LEU A 98 16.79 -23.08 16.03
C LEU A 98 17.50 -21.80 15.57
N TYR A 99 18.04 -21.79 14.35
CA TYR A 99 18.72 -20.62 13.79
C TYR A 99 17.79 -19.40 13.73
N TYR A 100 16.52 -19.61 13.37
CA TYR A 100 15.57 -18.51 13.26
C TYR A 100 15.07 -17.94 14.58
N LEU A 101 15.45 -18.53 15.73
CA LEU A 101 15.29 -17.91 17.05
C LEU A 101 16.31 -16.77 17.25
N HIS A 102 17.54 -16.96 16.77
CA HIS A 102 18.64 -15.98 16.88
C HIS A 102 19.44 -15.90 15.56
N PRO A 103 18.85 -15.38 14.47
CA PRO A 103 19.48 -15.38 13.16
C PRO A 103 20.62 -14.35 13.07
N ASN A 104 21.69 -14.71 12.36
CA ASN A 104 22.80 -13.80 12.09
C ASN A 104 22.39 -12.73 11.07
N LEU A 105 22.84 -11.51 11.31
CA LEU A 105 22.63 -10.40 10.39
C LEU A 105 23.60 -10.48 9.22
N ARG A 106 23.15 -10.08 8.02
CA ARG A 106 24.05 -9.82 6.88
C ARG A 106 25.01 -8.66 7.17
N PRO A 107 26.07 -8.47 6.37
CA PRO A 107 26.95 -7.31 6.49
C PRO A 107 26.18 -5.98 6.47
N GLU A 108 26.66 -4.97 7.22
CA GLU A 108 25.98 -3.67 7.32
C GLU A 108 25.79 -2.99 5.96
N ALA A 109 26.76 -3.13 5.05
CA ALA A 109 26.70 -2.57 3.70
C ALA A 109 25.47 -3.07 2.90
N GLU A 110 25.05 -4.32 3.12
CA GLU A 110 23.89 -4.92 2.45
C GLU A 110 22.55 -4.51 3.09
N ARG A 111 22.57 -4.06 4.34
CA ARG A 111 21.37 -3.75 5.14
C ARG A 111 21.00 -2.26 5.17
N LYS A 112 21.71 -1.43 4.39
CA LYS A 112 21.38 -0.01 4.28
C LYS A 112 20.09 0.18 3.50
N VAL A 113 19.15 0.90 4.08
CA VAL A 113 17.82 1.13 3.52
C VAL A 113 17.49 2.62 3.39
N VAL A 114 16.54 2.88 2.50
CA VAL A 114 15.88 4.17 2.29
C VAL A 114 14.39 3.91 2.35
N PHE A 115 13.66 4.75 3.08
CA PHE A 115 12.22 4.69 3.19
C PHE A 115 11.66 6.10 3.43
N PHE A 116 10.35 6.21 3.49
CA PHE A 116 9.66 7.47 3.74
C PHE A 116 8.77 7.33 4.98
N THR A 117 8.62 8.41 5.73
CA THR A 117 7.66 8.55 6.82
C THR A 117 6.87 9.84 6.62
N THR A 118 5.74 10.02 7.29
CA THR A 118 5.06 11.33 7.26
C THR A 118 5.73 12.30 8.24
N TRP A 119 5.72 13.59 7.93
CA TRP A 119 6.23 14.64 8.83
C TRP A 119 5.63 14.54 10.24
N SER A 120 4.32 14.28 10.34
CA SER A 120 3.63 14.07 11.61
C SER A 120 4.18 12.89 12.43
N ALA A 121 4.63 11.83 11.77
CA ALA A 121 5.22 10.68 12.44
C ALA A 121 6.62 11.01 12.96
N VAL A 122 7.39 11.81 12.24
CA VAL A 122 8.72 12.31 12.67
C VAL A 122 8.59 13.22 13.90
N THR A 123 7.56 14.08 13.96
CA THR A 123 7.35 14.95 15.13
C THR A 123 6.82 14.19 16.37
N THR A 124 6.20 13.02 16.18
CA THR A 124 5.70 12.17 17.27
C THR A 124 6.81 11.39 17.98
N VAL A 125 8.02 11.32 17.40
CA VAL A 125 9.23 10.64 17.90
C VAL A 125 9.65 11.07 19.31
N GLN A 126 9.16 12.19 19.82
CA GLN A 126 9.46 12.67 21.18
C GLN A 126 8.86 11.82 22.32
N LYS A 127 8.05 10.79 22.03
CA LYS A 127 7.58 9.82 23.03
C LYS A 127 8.29 8.48 22.85
N GLU A 128 9.02 8.04 23.88
CA GLU A 128 9.71 6.74 23.93
C GLU A 128 8.75 5.58 23.57
N ASN A 129 9.23 4.61 22.78
CA ASN A 129 8.49 3.44 22.28
C ASN A 129 7.38 3.69 21.24
N SER A 130 7.52 4.72 20.41
CA SER A 130 6.57 4.98 19.33
C SER A 130 6.77 4.05 18.12
N ASN A 131 5.66 3.44 17.66
CA ASN A 131 5.61 2.72 16.39
C ASN A 131 5.41 3.74 15.26
N ILE A 132 6.32 3.77 14.29
CA ILE A 132 6.33 4.77 13.22
C ILE A 132 5.89 4.13 11.92
N PRO A 133 4.81 4.59 11.27
CA PRO A 133 4.42 4.09 9.95
C PRO A 133 5.48 4.46 8.92
N TYR A 134 5.90 3.49 8.11
CA TYR A 134 6.83 3.72 6.99
C TYR A 134 6.19 3.44 5.63
N LEU A 135 6.79 4.03 4.60
CA LEU A 135 6.36 3.97 3.21
C LEU A 135 7.55 3.62 2.33
N TYR A 136 7.33 2.71 1.38
CA TYR A 136 8.27 2.35 0.33
C TYR A 136 9.71 2.08 0.84
N LEU A 137 9.84 1.01 1.61
CA LEU A 137 11.14 0.53 2.09
C LEU A 137 11.92 -0.14 0.97
N ARG A 138 13.13 0.35 0.70
CA ARG A 138 14.06 -0.25 -0.24
C ARG A 138 15.46 -0.31 0.32
N PHE A 139 16.25 -1.27 -0.14
CA PHE A 139 17.69 -1.29 0.10
C PHE A 139 18.37 -0.27 -0.79
N LYS A 140 19.49 0.32 -0.34
CA LYS A 140 20.28 1.28 -1.13
C LYS A 140 20.79 0.68 -2.43
N SER A 141 21.06 -0.63 -2.43
CA SER A 141 21.45 -1.42 -3.61
C SER A 141 20.32 -1.60 -4.63
N ASN A 142 19.05 -1.42 -4.25
CA ASN A 142 17.93 -1.53 -5.18
C ASN A 142 17.67 -0.19 -5.87
N ASN A 143 17.32 -0.26 -7.16
CA ASN A 143 16.87 0.91 -7.93
C ASN A 143 15.60 1.54 -7.35
N TYR A 144 15.52 2.86 -7.45
CA TYR A 144 14.32 3.61 -7.12
C TYR A 144 13.25 3.39 -8.19
N SER A 145 12.02 3.13 -7.75
CA SER A 145 10.84 2.96 -8.60
C SER A 145 9.76 3.96 -8.18
N PRO A 146 9.49 4.99 -9.02
CA PRO A 146 8.42 5.95 -8.76
C PRO A 146 7.05 5.29 -8.65
N PHE A 147 6.81 4.25 -9.47
CA PHE A 147 5.56 3.50 -9.46
C PHE A 147 5.35 2.76 -8.14
N MET A 148 6.39 2.10 -7.61
CA MET A 148 6.28 1.43 -6.31
C MET A 148 6.08 2.44 -5.19
N LEU A 149 6.74 3.60 -5.22
CA LEU A 149 6.46 4.66 -4.25
C LEU A 149 4.99 5.07 -4.30
N PHE A 150 4.46 5.37 -5.50
CA PHE A 150 3.05 5.73 -5.69
C PHE A 150 2.12 4.67 -5.11
N LEU A 151 2.35 3.39 -5.42
CA LEU A 151 1.56 2.28 -4.92
C LEU A 151 1.61 2.20 -3.38
N HIS A 152 2.78 2.33 -2.79
CA HIS A 152 2.92 2.31 -1.33
C HIS A 152 2.21 3.50 -0.66
N VAL A 153 2.18 4.67 -1.29
CA VAL A 153 1.42 5.84 -0.80
C VAL A 153 -0.08 5.63 -0.98
N PHE A 154 -0.51 5.11 -2.13
CA PHE A 154 -1.90 4.76 -2.38
C PHE A 154 -2.46 3.78 -1.35
N LEU A 155 -1.78 2.67 -1.10
CA LEU A 155 -2.19 1.68 -0.09
C LEU A 155 -2.28 2.29 1.31
N PHE A 156 -1.34 3.17 1.66
CA PHE A 156 -1.40 3.89 2.94
C PHE A 156 -2.59 4.84 3.00
N THR A 157 -2.85 5.60 1.93
CA THR A 157 -4.02 6.49 1.87
C THR A 157 -5.33 5.72 1.96
N GLN A 158 -5.42 4.52 1.37
CA GLN A 158 -6.61 3.67 1.51
C GLN A 158 -6.86 3.27 2.96
N SER A 159 -5.82 2.85 3.69
CA SER A 159 -5.95 2.49 5.12
C SER A 159 -6.35 3.67 6.00
N VAL A 160 -5.78 4.86 5.75
CA VAL A 160 -5.99 6.04 6.60
C VAL A 160 -7.34 6.71 6.33
N TYR A 161 -7.71 6.87 5.06
CA TYR A 161 -8.91 7.60 4.65
C TYR A 161 -10.10 6.69 4.33
N LYS A 162 -9.98 5.37 4.57
CA LYS A 162 -11.04 4.38 4.32
C LYS A 162 -11.59 4.46 2.88
N ILE A 163 -10.70 4.64 1.91
CA ILE A 163 -11.04 4.78 0.47
C ILE A 163 -11.92 3.62 -0.03
N GLY A 164 -11.82 2.43 0.58
CA GLY A 164 -12.69 1.29 0.27
C GLY A 164 -14.19 1.62 0.39
N LEU A 165 -14.62 2.36 1.41
CA LEU A 165 -16.03 2.73 1.57
C LEU A 165 -16.48 3.70 0.46
N VAL A 166 -15.64 4.69 0.14
CA VAL A 166 -15.92 5.67 -0.93
C VAL A 166 -15.99 4.95 -2.28
N THR A 167 -15.09 4.00 -2.51
CA THR A 167 -15.06 3.16 -3.72
C THR A 167 -16.33 2.31 -3.81
N PHE A 168 -16.80 1.74 -2.70
CA PHE A 168 -18.05 0.96 -2.66
C PHE A 168 -19.28 1.83 -2.99
N ILE A 169 -19.41 3.01 -2.38
CA ILE A 169 -20.51 3.94 -2.66
C ILE A 169 -20.46 4.40 -4.12
N SER A 170 -19.28 4.78 -4.61
CA SER A 170 -19.03 5.17 -6.00
C SER A 170 -19.44 4.06 -6.97
N PHE A 171 -19.07 2.81 -6.66
CA PHE A 171 -19.44 1.64 -7.45
C PHE A 171 -20.97 1.43 -7.51
N MET A 172 -21.67 1.53 -6.38
CA MET A 172 -23.15 1.42 -6.36
C MET A 172 -23.82 2.50 -7.22
N LEU A 173 -23.37 3.75 -7.10
CA LEU A 173 -23.88 4.86 -7.92
C LEU A 173 -23.59 4.66 -9.41
N PHE A 174 -22.39 4.16 -9.73
CA PHE A 174 -21.99 3.84 -11.09
C PHE A 174 -22.88 2.76 -11.71
N ILE A 175 -23.13 1.66 -10.99
CA ILE A 175 -24.03 0.58 -11.44
C ILE A 175 -25.45 1.10 -11.66
N ALA A 176 -25.99 1.92 -10.77
CA ALA A 176 -27.33 2.49 -10.93
C ALA A 176 -27.43 3.37 -12.20
N CYS A 177 -26.42 4.20 -12.46
CA CYS A 177 -26.34 5.01 -13.68
C CYS A 177 -26.18 4.17 -14.95
N PHE A 178 -25.39 3.10 -14.88
CA PHE A 178 -25.20 2.15 -15.97
C PHE A 178 -26.51 1.45 -16.34
N LEU A 179 -27.21 0.83 -15.38
CA LEU A 179 -28.47 0.11 -15.63
C LEU A 179 -29.52 1.01 -16.26
N GLN A 180 -29.64 2.26 -15.78
CA GLN A 180 -30.60 3.21 -16.32
C GLN A 180 -30.25 3.65 -17.76
N SER A 181 -28.96 3.75 -18.07
CA SER A 181 -28.48 4.15 -19.41
C SER A 181 -28.42 2.97 -20.40
N ALA A 182 -28.23 1.74 -19.92
CA ALA A 182 -28.10 0.54 -20.75
C ALA A 182 -29.34 0.28 -21.63
N THR A 183 -30.52 0.67 -21.16
CA THR A 183 -31.79 0.57 -21.91
C THR A 183 -31.80 1.36 -23.23
N LEU A 184 -30.97 2.40 -23.36
CA LEU A 184 -30.87 3.23 -24.58
C LEU A 184 -29.67 2.89 -25.45
N TYR A 185 -28.62 2.31 -24.85
CA TYR A 185 -27.32 2.08 -25.50
C TYR A 185 -26.98 0.59 -25.61
N GLU A 186 -28.00 -0.27 -25.65
CA GLU A 186 -27.83 -1.73 -25.62
C GLU A 186 -26.97 -2.25 -26.78
N HIS A 187 -27.00 -1.61 -27.95
CA HIS A 187 -26.19 -2.01 -29.10
C HIS A 187 -24.84 -1.27 -29.20
N ASN A 188 -24.54 -0.33 -28.28
CA ASN A 188 -23.31 0.43 -28.31
C ASN A 188 -22.16 -0.34 -27.63
N VAL A 189 -21.25 -0.89 -28.44
CA VAL A 189 -20.10 -1.65 -27.96
C VAL A 189 -19.18 -0.80 -27.08
N LEU A 190 -18.91 0.46 -27.45
CA LEU A 190 -18.04 1.35 -26.67
C LEU A 190 -18.60 1.60 -25.26
N PHE A 191 -19.91 1.80 -25.16
CA PHE A 191 -20.58 1.97 -23.87
C PHE A 191 -20.40 0.76 -22.96
N LYS A 192 -20.61 -0.46 -23.50
CA LYS A 192 -20.40 -1.71 -22.76
C LYS A 192 -18.94 -1.94 -22.38
N SER A 193 -18.00 -1.71 -23.30
CA SER A 193 -16.57 -1.86 -23.05
C SER A 193 -16.08 -0.91 -21.94
N TYR A 194 -16.51 0.36 -21.98
CA TYR A 194 -16.20 1.30 -20.90
C TYR A 194 -16.82 0.86 -19.56
N ALA A 195 -18.05 0.34 -19.57
CA ALA A 195 -18.68 -0.17 -18.35
C ALA A 195 -17.88 -1.31 -17.71
N ILE A 196 -17.45 -2.28 -18.52
CA ILE A 196 -16.62 -3.42 -18.09
C ILE A 196 -15.27 -2.92 -17.56
N PHE A 197 -14.60 -2.03 -18.29
CA PHE A 197 -13.34 -1.45 -17.85
C PHE A 197 -13.46 -0.76 -16.49
N MET A 198 -14.49 0.08 -16.32
CA MET A 198 -14.72 0.78 -15.07
C MET A 198 -15.09 -0.18 -13.94
N LEU A 199 -15.84 -1.25 -14.21
CA LEU A 199 -16.14 -2.28 -13.21
C LEU A 199 -14.85 -2.96 -12.72
N ILE A 200 -13.96 -3.35 -13.64
CA ILE A 200 -12.66 -3.93 -13.29
C ILE A 200 -11.83 -2.94 -12.47
N LEU A 201 -11.82 -1.66 -12.85
CA LEU A 201 -11.09 -0.62 -12.12
C LEU A 201 -11.60 -0.46 -10.67
N HIS A 202 -12.92 -0.41 -10.46
CA HIS A 202 -13.50 -0.33 -9.11
C HIS A 202 -13.13 -1.54 -8.26
N ILE A 203 -13.20 -2.75 -8.84
CA ILE A 203 -12.80 -3.99 -8.16
C ILE A 203 -11.32 -3.92 -7.77
N LEU A 204 -10.43 -3.53 -8.70
CA LEU A 204 -9.00 -3.41 -8.41
C LEU A 204 -8.73 -2.41 -7.29
N ILE A 205 -9.33 -1.22 -7.34
CA ILE A 205 -9.19 -0.19 -6.30
C ILE A 205 -9.75 -0.68 -4.95
N PHE A 206 -10.81 -1.49 -4.95
CA PHE A 206 -11.40 -1.98 -3.71
C PHE A 206 -10.58 -3.08 -3.03
N PHE A 207 -9.90 -3.94 -3.78
CA PHE A 207 -9.16 -5.11 -3.27
C PHE A 207 -7.65 -4.91 -3.10
N LEU A 208 -7.07 -3.87 -3.71
CA LEU A 208 -5.72 -3.40 -3.42
C LEU A 208 -5.65 -2.86 -2.00
#